data_AF-A0A915A5P0-F1
#
_entry.id   AF-A0A915A5P0-F1
#
_cell.length_a   1.000
_cell.length_b   1.000
_cell.length_c   1.000
_cell.angle_alpha   90.00
_cell.angle_beta   90.00
_cell.angle_gamma   90.00
#
_symmetry.space_group_name_H-M   'P 1'
#
loop_
_entity.id
_entity.type
_entity.pdbx_description
1 polymer ?
#
loop_
_entity_poly.entity_id
_entity_poly.type
_entity_poly.pdbx_seq_one_letter_code
_entity_poly.pdbx_strand_id
1 'polypeptide(L)'
;GKTSKMNLCQAVNNAMDIALNSDPSTCLFGEDVAFGGVFRCSVGLQKKYGKDRVFNTPLCEQGIAGFGIGLAVAGATAIAEVQFADYIFPAFDQIVNEAAKYRYRSGGLFDCGKLTIRATWGAVGHGGLYHSQSPEGYFAHTPGLKIVVPRGPIQAKGLLLSCIRDDDPCLFFEPKMLYRTAVEEVPSGDYQLELCKADVVRDERYEDRSSSRIPRGAGDLRIRC
;
A
#
# COMPACT_ATOMS: atom_id res chain seq x y z
N GLY A 1 8.07 16.88 13.22
CA GLY A 1 8.97 17.56 12.25
C GLY A 1 8.18 18.54 11.41
N LYS A 2 8.80 19.22 10.43
CA LYS A 2 8.11 20.09 9.47
C LYS A 2 7.02 19.31 8.72
N THR A 3 5.84 19.89 8.57
CA THR A 3 4.73 19.33 7.78
C THR A 3 4.52 20.14 6.50
N SER A 4 3.85 19.52 5.54
CA SER A 4 3.30 20.18 4.35
C SER A 4 1.88 19.69 4.12
N LYS A 5 1.01 20.59 3.66
CA LYS A 5 -0.34 20.24 3.20
C LYS A 5 -0.27 19.33 1.97
N MET A 6 -0.74 18.09 2.09
CA MET A 6 -0.74 17.11 1.01
C MET A 6 -2.10 16.42 0.89
N ASN A 7 -2.53 16.17 -0.35
CA ASN A 7 -3.57 15.18 -0.61
C ASN A 7 -3.00 13.75 -0.60
N LEU A 8 -3.86 12.72 -0.68
CA LEU A 8 -3.41 11.33 -0.58
C LEU A 8 -2.47 10.94 -1.73
N CYS A 9 -2.72 11.43 -2.95
CA CYS A 9 -1.84 11.20 -4.11
C CYS A 9 -0.43 11.79 -3.89
N GLN A 10 -0.36 13.01 -3.35
CA GLN A 10 0.90 13.66 -3.01
C GLN A 10 1.63 12.95 -1.87
N ALA A 11 0.90 12.43 -0.87
CA ALA A 11 1.49 11.68 0.22
C ALA A 11 2.10 10.35 -0.25
N VAL A 12 1.42 9.64 -1.15
CA VAL A 12 1.93 8.42 -1.82
C VAL A 12 3.18 8.75 -2.65
N ASN A 13 3.13 9.82 -3.46
CA ASN A 13 4.30 10.29 -4.22
C ASN A 13 5.49 10.58 -3.31
N ASN A 14 5.24 11.27 -2.19
CA ASN A 14 6.29 11.64 -1.25
C ASN A 14 6.88 10.43 -0.51
N ALA A 15 6.09 9.40 -0.21
CA ALA A 15 6.60 8.13 0.30
C ALA A 15 7.55 7.45 -0.71
N MET A 16 7.15 7.36 -1.98
CA MET A 16 7.99 6.77 -3.03
C MET A 16 9.25 7.60 -3.29
N ASP A 17 9.17 8.93 -3.22
CA ASP A 17 10.32 9.83 -3.30
C ASP A 17 11.34 9.54 -2.20
N ILE A 18 10.87 9.37 -0.96
CA ILE A 18 11.74 9.01 0.18
C ILE A 18 12.38 7.63 -0.04
N ALA A 19 11.61 6.63 -0.45
CA ALA A 19 12.12 5.27 -0.69
C ALA A 19 13.17 5.22 -1.81
N LEU A 20 12.92 5.91 -2.93
CA LEU A 20 13.87 6.02 -4.04
C LEU A 20 15.13 6.80 -3.64
N ASN A 21 15.00 7.80 -2.76
CA ASN A 21 16.14 8.55 -2.26
C ASN A 21 17.00 7.74 -1.27
N SER A 22 16.37 7.01 -0.35
CA SER A 22 17.07 6.36 0.76
C SER A 22 17.73 5.04 0.38
N ASP A 23 17.18 4.32 -0.60
CA ASP A 23 17.71 3.05 -1.07
C ASP A 23 17.98 3.13 -2.57
N PRO A 24 19.25 3.06 -3.02
CA PRO A 24 19.60 3.12 -4.43
C PRO A 24 19.13 1.91 -5.24
N SER A 25 18.79 0.79 -4.59
CA SER A 25 18.25 -0.41 -5.25
C SER A 25 16.75 -0.31 -5.56
N THR A 26 16.04 0.67 -4.97
CA THR A 26 14.59 0.81 -5.17
C THR A 26 14.24 1.08 -6.62
N CYS A 27 13.32 0.30 -7.16
CA CYS A 27 12.71 0.49 -8.47
C CYS A 27 11.19 0.64 -8.34
N LEU A 28 10.63 1.59 -9.09
CA LEU A 28 9.19 1.79 -9.27
C LEU A 28 8.83 1.45 -10.71
N PHE A 29 7.92 0.50 -10.90
CA PHE A 29 7.53 0.04 -12.22
C PHE A 29 6.06 -0.37 -12.29
N GLY A 30 5.52 -0.33 -13.48
CA GLY A 30 4.12 -0.65 -13.77
C GLY A 30 3.69 0.03 -15.07
N GLU A 31 2.42 -0.06 -15.38
CA GLU A 31 1.88 0.63 -16.55
C GLU A 31 1.85 2.15 -16.30
N ASP A 32 2.39 2.92 -17.25
CA ASP A 32 2.27 4.39 -17.27
C ASP A 32 2.92 5.18 -16.12
N VAL A 33 3.69 4.52 -15.24
CA VAL A 33 4.34 5.17 -14.09
C VAL A 33 5.40 6.20 -14.49
N ALA A 34 6.01 6.08 -15.67
CA ALA A 34 7.12 6.94 -16.12
C ALA A 34 6.75 8.42 -16.24
N PHE A 35 5.59 8.73 -16.84
CA PHE A 35 5.14 10.12 -17.00
C PHE A 35 4.48 10.67 -15.71
N GLY A 36 4.21 9.80 -14.75
CA GLY A 36 3.63 10.14 -13.46
C GLY A 36 2.43 9.29 -13.04
N GLY A 37 2.04 8.29 -13.83
CA GLY A 37 0.89 7.44 -13.58
C GLY A 37 -0.45 8.15 -13.87
N VAL A 38 -1.48 7.36 -14.15
CA VAL A 38 -2.83 7.88 -14.50
C VAL A 38 -3.46 8.69 -13.36
N PHE A 39 -3.11 8.37 -12.10
CA PHE A 39 -3.54 9.11 -10.91
C PHE A 39 -2.53 10.15 -10.41
N ARG A 40 -1.42 10.38 -11.12
CA ARG A 40 -0.35 11.34 -10.76
C ARG A 40 0.49 10.95 -9.54
N CYS A 41 0.44 9.71 -9.08
CA CYS A 41 1.16 9.25 -7.88
C CYS A 41 2.68 9.19 -8.08
N SER A 42 3.21 9.08 -9.30
CA SER A 42 4.65 8.97 -9.57
C SER A 42 5.24 10.19 -10.30
N VAL A 43 4.50 11.30 -10.37
CA VAL A 43 4.92 12.51 -11.10
C VAL A 43 6.30 12.98 -10.62
N GLY A 44 7.17 13.28 -11.59
CA GLY A 44 8.50 13.83 -11.36
C GLY A 44 9.55 12.81 -10.88
N LEU A 45 9.16 11.60 -10.46
CA LEU A 45 10.08 10.62 -9.92
C LEU A 45 11.07 10.12 -10.98
N GLN A 46 10.62 9.80 -12.20
CA GLN A 46 11.53 9.39 -13.27
C GLN A 46 12.53 10.49 -13.64
N LYS A 47 12.10 11.74 -13.68
CA LYS A 47 13.00 12.87 -13.95
C LYS A 47 14.08 13.01 -12.86
N LYS A 48 13.74 12.70 -11.61
CA LYS A 48 14.63 12.82 -10.45
C LYS A 48 15.57 11.63 -10.29
N TYR A 49 15.10 10.41 -10.51
CA TYR A 49 15.83 9.17 -10.21
C TYR A 49 16.30 8.39 -11.45
N GLY A 50 15.92 8.84 -12.64
CA GLY A 50 16.31 8.22 -13.91
C GLY A 50 15.37 7.12 -14.37
N LYS A 51 15.44 6.84 -15.68
CA LYS A 51 14.62 5.83 -16.37
C LYS A 51 14.92 4.40 -15.93
N ASP A 52 16.09 4.13 -15.35
CA ASP A 52 16.46 2.77 -14.92
C ASP A 52 15.83 2.39 -13.58
N ARG A 53 15.30 3.38 -12.84
CA ARG A 53 14.68 3.20 -11.52
C ARG A 53 13.18 3.46 -11.51
N VAL A 54 12.68 4.26 -12.45
CA VAL A 54 11.24 4.51 -12.62
C VAL A 54 10.89 4.28 -14.09
N PHE A 55 10.20 3.20 -14.40
CA PHE A 55 9.98 2.78 -15.80
C PHE A 55 8.63 2.11 -16.04
N ASN A 56 8.16 2.22 -17.28
CA ASN A 56 6.96 1.54 -17.73
C ASN A 56 7.25 0.05 -18.00
N THR A 57 6.29 -0.80 -17.68
CA THR A 57 6.25 -2.20 -18.13
C THR A 57 5.38 -2.33 -19.38
N PRO A 58 5.48 -3.46 -20.12
CA PRO A 58 4.39 -3.90 -20.98
C PRO A 58 3.08 -4.04 -20.19
N LEU A 59 1.95 -3.98 -20.90
CA LEU A 59 0.60 -4.07 -20.33
C LEU A 59 0.27 -5.53 -19.97
N CYS A 60 0.66 -5.96 -18.77
CA CYS A 60 0.60 -7.35 -18.33
C CYS A 60 0.83 -7.47 -16.82
N GLU A 61 -0.24 -7.57 -16.02
CA GLU A 61 -0.15 -7.53 -14.55
C GLU A 61 0.53 -8.77 -13.96
N GLN A 62 0.34 -9.96 -14.56
CA GLN A 62 1.09 -11.16 -14.17
C GLN A 62 2.60 -10.98 -14.39
N GLY A 63 2.98 -10.27 -15.46
CA GLY A 63 4.37 -9.93 -15.76
C GLY A 63 4.92 -8.93 -14.76
N ILE A 64 4.15 -7.90 -14.41
CA ILE A 64 4.50 -6.91 -13.38
C ILE A 64 4.80 -7.61 -12.04
N ALA A 65 3.90 -8.48 -11.57
CA ALA A 65 4.08 -9.17 -10.29
C ALA A 65 5.27 -10.14 -10.32
N GLY A 66 5.37 -10.98 -11.36
CA GLY A 66 6.49 -11.93 -11.49
C GLY A 66 7.85 -11.23 -11.61
N PHE A 67 7.91 -10.13 -12.36
CA PHE A 67 9.11 -9.31 -12.46
C PHE A 67 9.49 -8.68 -11.12
N GLY A 68 8.51 -8.15 -10.37
CA GLY A 68 8.74 -7.61 -9.03
C GLY A 68 9.25 -8.64 -8.03
N ILE A 69 8.72 -9.86 -8.07
CA ILE A 69 9.24 -10.99 -7.27
C ILE A 69 10.71 -11.24 -7.62
N GLY A 70 11.05 -11.33 -8.91
CA GLY A 70 12.43 -11.54 -9.35
C GLY A 70 13.40 -10.46 -8.88
N LEU A 71 13.00 -9.18 -8.96
CA LEU A 71 13.79 -8.06 -8.43
C LEU A 71 14.01 -8.16 -6.92
N ALA A 72 12.95 -8.46 -6.17
CA ALA A 72 13.02 -8.60 -4.72
C ALA A 72 13.93 -9.76 -4.29
N VAL A 73 13.86 -10.90 -4.99
CA VAL A 73 14.75 -12.06 -4.78
C VAL A 73 16.21 -11.73 -5.08
N ALA A 74 16.47 -10.86 -6.05
CA ALA A 74 17.81 -10.34 -6.34
C ALA A 74 18.32 -9.32 -5.29
N GLY A 75 17.51 -8.99 -4.28
CA GLY A 75 17.85 -8.12 -3.15
C GLY A 75 17.48 -6.64 -3.33
N ALA A 76 16.89 -6.27 -4.47
CA ALA A 76 16.43 -4.90 -4.75
C ALA A 76 15.05 -4.63 -4.14
N THR A 77 14.78 -3.37 -3.80
CA THR A 77 13.45 -2.96 -3.34
C THR A 77 12.52 -2.75 -4.55
N ALA A 78 11.43 -3.51 -4.63
CA ALA A 78 10.52 -3.52 -5.77
C ALA A 78 9.16 -2.90 -5.42
N ILE A 79 8.86 -1.73 -6.00
CA ILE A 79 7.57 -1.05 -5.89
C ILE A 79 6.82 -1.25 -7.21
N ALA A 80 5.91 -2.22 -7.24
CA ALA A 80 5.09 -2.51 -8.41
C ALA A 80 3.75 -1.74 -8.36
N GLU A 81 3.36 -1.09 -9.44
CA GLU A 81 2.02 -0.49 -9.60
C GLU A 81 1.14 -1.41 -10.45
N VAL A 82 0.01 -1.84 -9.90
CA VAL A 82 -1.14 -2.37 -10.65
C VAL A 82 -2.14 -1.23 -10.78
N GLN A 83 -2.51 -0.86 -12.00
CA GLN A 83 -3.19 0.41 -12.26
C GLN A 83 -4.54 0.55 -11.53
N PHE A 84 -5.30 -0.55 -11.45
CA PHE A 84 -6.49 -0.66 -10.61
C PHE A 84 -6.49 -1.99 -9.89
N ALA A 85 -6.94 -2.01 -8.63
CA ALA A 85 -7.10 -3.26 -7.87
C ALA A 85 -8.07 -4.22 -8.57
N ASP A 86 -8.98 -3.71 -9.40
CA ASP A 86 -9.84 -4.47 -10.30
C ASP A 86 -9.06 -5.33 -11.32
N TYR A 87 -7.83 -4.91 -11.67
CA TYR A 87 -6.95 -5.57 -12.65
C TYR A 87 -5.83 -6.38 -11.99
N ILE A 88 -5.87 -6.60 -10.67
CA ILE A 88 -4.85 -7.40 -9.98
C ILE A 88 -5.01 -8.91 -10.21
N PHE A 89 -6.17 -9.36 -10.68
CA PHE A 89 -6.50 -10.78 -10.77
C PHE A 89 -5.66 -11.60 -11.77
N PRO A 90 -5.21 -11.07 -12.92
CA PRO A 90 -4.21 -11.76 -13.75
C PRO A 90 -2.92 -12.08 -12.96
N ALA A 91 -2.54 -11.23 -12.00
CA ALA A 91 -1.38 -11.45 -11.13
C ALA A 91 -1.67 -12.35 -9.92
N PHE A 92 -2.90 -12.84 -9.74
CA PHE A 92 -3.31 -13.57 -8.53
C PHE A 92 -2.44 -14.80 -8.26
N ASP A 93 -2.09 -15.57 -9.29
CA ASP A 93 -1.23 -16.74 -9.16
C ASP A 93 0.19 -16.36 -8.67
N GLN A 94 0.80 -15.33 -9.28
CA GLN A 94 2.10 -14.81 -8.85
C GLN A 94 2.06 -14.29 -7.41
N ILE A 95 0.98 -13.63 -7.01
CA ILE A 95 0.86 -13.10 -5.65
C ILE A 95 0.65 -14.23 -4.63
N VAL A 96 -0.26 -15.16 -4.92
CA VAL A 96 -0.73 -16.16 -3.96
C VAL A 96 0.17 -17.39 -3.91
N ASN A 97 0.57 -17.93 -5.06
CA ASN A 97 1.39 -19.15 -5.11
C ASN A 97 2.88 -18.86 -5.07
N GLU A 98 3.33 -17.75 -5.64
CA GLU A 98 4.76 -17.42 -5.70
C GLU A 98 5.17 -16.49 -4.55
N ALA A 99 4.72 -15.23 -4.54
CA ALA A 99 5.20 -14.23 -3.58
C ALA A 99 4.93 -14.62 -2.13
N ALA A 100 3.68 -14.94 -1.79
CA ALA A 100 3.27 -15.27 -0.42
C ALA A 100 4.03 -16.46 0.17
N LYS A 101 4.45 -17.40 -0.68
CA LYS A 101 5.07 -18.67 -0.24
C LYS A 101 6.57 -18.68 -0.44
N TYR A 102 7.17 -17.63 -1.01
CA TYR A 102 8.56 -17.63 -1.48
C TYR A 102 9.56 -17.92 -0.35
N ARG A 103 9.42 -17.21 0.78
CA ARG A 103 10.24 -17.40 1.99
C ARG A 103 10.01 -18.79 2.62
N TYR A 104 8.75 -19.22 2.69
CA TYR A 104 8.37 -20.49 3.32
C TYR A 104 8.89 -21.70 2.53
N ARG A 105 8.65 -21.73 1.21
CA ARG A 105 9.01 -22.87 0.35
C ARG A 105 10.52 -23.06 0.20
N SER A 106 11.31 -22.01 0.44
CA SER A 106 12.77 -22.05 0.40
C SER A 106 13.42 -22.40 1.74
N GLY A 107 12.64 -22.55 2.82
CA GLY A 107 13.18 -22.67 4.18
C GLY A 107 13.96 -21.43 4.63
N GLY A 108 13.62 -20.25 4.10
CA GLY A 108 14.32 -18.98 4.38
C GLY A 108 15.60 -18.74 3.57
N LEU A 109 15.93 -19.60 2.59
CA LEU A 109 17.10 -19.40 1.73
C LEU A 109 16.91 -18.27 0.71
N PHE A 110 15.68 -18.06 0.27
CA PHE A 110 15.29 -16.99 -0.65
C PHE A 110 13.97 -16.38 -0.19
N ASP A 111 13.81 -15.08 -0.37
CA ASP A 111 12.55 -14.38 -0.12
C ASP A 111 12.31 -13.26 -1.14
N CYS A 112 11.09 -12.76 -1.19
CA CYS A 112 10.72 -11.57 -1.96
C CYS A 112 10.12 -10.51 -1.03
N GLY A 113 10.67 -10.38 0.19
CA GLY A 113 10.15 -9.51 1.24
C GLY A 113 10.08 -8.05 0.82
N LYS A 114 11.09 -7.59 0.07
CA LYS A 114 11.19 -6.22 -0.44
C LYS A 114 10.25 -5.91 -1.62
N LEU A 115 9.18 -6.69 -1.80
CA LEU A 115 8.14 -6.44 -2.80
C LEU A 115 6.95 -5.72 -2.16
N THR A 116 6.63 -4.54 -2.65
CA THR A 116 5.35 -3.88 -2.41
C THR A 116 4.60 -3.72 -3.71
N ILE A 117 3.42 -4.34 -3.81
CA ILE A 117 2.48 -4.13 -4.91
C ILE A 117 1.44 -3.13 -4.43
N ARG A 118 1.36 -1.98 -5.11
CA ARG A 118 0.39 -0.95 -4.84
C ARG A 118 -0.65 -0.85 -5.94
N ALA A 119 -1.90 -0.63 -5.56
CA ALA A 119 -3.01 -0.56 -6.51
C ALA A 119 -4.10 0.41 -6.06
N THR A 120 -4.76 1.05 -7.04
CA THR A 120 -5.88 1.94 -6.74
C THR A 120 -7.13 1.15 -6.36
N TRP A 121 -7.80 1.52 -5.28
CA TRP A 121 -8.75 0.66 -4.59
C TRP A 121 -10.08 1.36 -4.27
N GLY A 122 -11.17 0.59 -4.23
CA GLY A 122 -12.49 1.02 -3.74
C GLY A 122 -13.30 1.85 -4.73
N ALA A 123 -14.56 2.10 -4.38
CA ALA A 123 -15.51 2.82 -5.24
C ALA A 123 -15.09 4.28 -5.49
N VAL A 124 -15.52 4.83 -6.64
CA VAL A 124 -15.28 6.24 -7.03
C VAL A 124 -16.55 6.95 -7.52
N GLY A 125 -17.73 6.38 -7.20
CA GLY A 125 -19.04 6.90 -7.60
C GLY A 125 -19.48 6.47 -9.01
N HIS A 126 -18.59 6.53 -10.01
CA HIS A 126 -18.92 6.24 -11.42
C HIS A 126 -18.00 5.19 -12.07
N GLY A 127 -17.37 4.32 -11.26
CA GLY A 127 -16.36 3.37 -11.75
C GLY A 127 -16.90 2.09 -12.40
N GLY A 128 -18.21 1.83 -12.31
CA GLY A 128 -18.81 0.61 -12.83
C GLY A 128 -18.20 -0.66 -12.20
N LEU A 129 -18.10 -1.74 -12.99
CA LEU A 129 -17.64 -3.04 -12.50
C LEU A 129 -16.11 -3.11 -12.29
N TYR A 130 -15.34 -2.34 -13.06
CA TYR A 130 -13.89 -2.55 -13.23
C TYR A 130 -13.03 -1.36 -12.78
N HIS A 131 -13.62 -0.40 -12.06
CA HIS A 131 -12.85 0.67 -11.41
C HIS A 131 -13.37 0.95 -9.99
N SER A 132 -13.94 -0.05 -9.30
CA SER A 132 -14.61 0.16 -8.01
C SER A 132 -14.46 -0.99 -7.02
N GLN A 133 -13.73 -2.05 -7.38
CA GLN A 133 -13.60 -3.22 -6.53
C GLN A 133 -12.73 -2.96 -5.28
N SER A 134 -13.02 -3.76 -4.27
CA SER A 134 -12.28 -3.89 -3.02
C SER A 134 -11.89 -5.36 -2.84
N PRO A 135 -10.76 -5.80 -3.44
CA PRO A 135 -10.41 -7.22 -3.55
C PRO A 135 -9.64 -7.79 -2.35
N GLU A 136 -9.47 -7.04 -1.25
CA GLU A 136 -8.73 -7.46 -0.06
C GLU A 136 -9.24 -8.80 0.50
N GLY A 137 -10.54 -9.08 0.39
CA GLY A 137 -11.13 -10.34 0.83
C GLY A 137 -10.58 -11.57 0.08
N TYR A 138 -10.18 -11.43 -1.19
CA TYR A 138 -9.57 -12.52 -1.96
C TYR A 138 -8.16 -12.86 -1.48
N PHE A 139 -7.43 -11.85 -1.00
CA PHE A 139 -6.04 -12.01 -0.55
C PHE A 139 -5.94 -12.33 0.94
N ALA A 140 -6.94 -11.95 1.76
CA ALA A 140 -6.92 -12.14 3.21
C ALA A 140 -6.81 -13.60 3.65
N HIS A 141 -7.18 -14.55 2.80
CA HIS A 141 -7.03 -15.99 3.05
C HIS A 141 -5.66 -16.56 2.59
N THR A 142 -4.68 -15.71 2.29
CA THR A 142 -3.36 -16.14 1.83
C THR A 142 -2.28 -15.84 2.88
N PRO A 143 -1.81 -16.84 3.65
CA PRO A 143 -0.69 -16.67 4.56
C PRO A 143 0.60 -16.27 3.84
N GLY A 144 1.36 -15.36 4.45
CA GLY A 144 2.62 -14.84 3.89
C GLY A 144 2.48 -13.52 3.12
N LEU A 145 1.27 -12.96 3.03
CA LEU A 145 1.03 -11.59 2.53
C LEU A 145 0.64 -10.66 3.67
N LYS A 146 1.05 -9.39 3.57
CA LYS A 146 0.48 -8.29 4.35
C LYS A 146 -0.39 -7.43 3.44
N ILE A 147 -1.61 -7.12 3.90
CA ILE A 147 -2.57 -6.30 3.14
C ILE A 147 -2.82 -5.03 3.95
N VAL A 148 -2.68 -3.88 3.32
CA VAL A 148 -2.72 -2.59 4.00
C VAL A 148 -3.58 -1.59 3.22
N VAL A 149 -4.50 -0.93 3.92
CA VAL A 149 -5.39 0.09 3.36
C VAL A 149 -5.34 1.33 4.26
N PRO A 150 -4.79 2.47 3.82
CA PRO A 150 -4.77 3.71 4.60
C PRO A 150 -6.11 4.45 4.50
N ARG A 151 -6.46 5.24 5.52
CA ARG A 151 -7.69 6.07 5.48
C ARG A 151 -7.48 7.55 5.12
N GLY A 152 -6.23 8.00 4.95
CA GLY A 152 -5.92 9.41 4.73
C GLY A 152 -4.44 9.66 4.41
N PRO A 153 -4.06 10.89 3.99
CA PRO A 153 -2.70 11.24 3.57
C PRO A 153 -1.60 10.91 4.60
N ILE A 154 -1.76 11.24 5.89
CA ILE A 154 -0.76 10.94 6.92
C ILE A 154 -0.56 9.43 7.03
N GLN A 155 -1.65 8.67 7.02
CA GLN A 155 -1.57 7.22 7.09
C GLN A 155 -0.96 6.62 5.83
N ALA A 156 -1.36 7.10 4.65
CA ALA A 156 -0.91 6.57 3.37
C ALA A 156 0.62 6.63 3.25
N LYS A 157 1.23 7.78 3.59
CA LYS A 157 2.68 7.90 3.55
C LYS A 157 3.38 6.97 4.54
N GLY A 158 2.96 6.98 5.81
CA GLY A 158 3.62 6.20 6.86
C GLY A 158 3.47 4.70 6.65
N LEU A 159 2.29 4.24 6.28
CA LEU A 159 2.01 2.83 6.01
C LEU A 159 2.68 2.35 4.72
N LEU A 160 2.73 3.15 3.66
CA LEU A 160 3.43 2.78 2.43
C LEU A 160 4.94 2.66 2.66
N LEU A 161 5.55 3.60 3.38
CA LEU A 161 6.96 3.49 3.79
C LEU A 161 7.21 2.27 4.70
N SER A 162 6.21 1.85 5.45
CA SER A 162 6.30 0.64 6.27
C SER A 162 6.23 -0.61 5.41
N CYS A 163 5.31 -0.68 4.43
CA CYS A 163 5.24 -1.77 3.45
C CYS A 163 6.53 -1.91 2.64
N ILE A 164 7.09 -0.80 2.15
CA ILE A 164 8.30 -0.80 1.31
C ILE A 164 9.52 -1.35 2.07
N ARG A 165 9.55 -1.20 3.39
CA ARG A 165 10.67 -1.62 4.25
C ARG A 165 10.40 -2.91 5.01
N ASP A 166 9.20 -3.48 4.85
CA ASP A 166 8.84 -4.72 5.51
C ASP A 166 9.53 -5.90 4.81
N ASP A 167 9.84 -6.95 5.59
CA ASP A 167 10.52 -8.14 5.08
C ASP A 167 9.52 -9.18 4.52
N ASP A 168 8.23 -8.88 4.41
CA ASP A 168 7.21 -9.71 3.78
C ASP A 168 6.53 -8.98 2.61
N PRO A 169 6.16 -9.69 1.53
CA PRO A 169 5.51 -9.07 0.39
C PRO A 169 4.19 -8.40 0.80
N CYS A 170 4.06 -7.12 0.46
CA CYS A 170 2.94 -6.28 0.85
C CYS A 170 2.03 -5.91 -0.33
N LEU A 171 0.73 -5.97 -0.10
CA LEU A 171 -0.30 -5.36 -0.96
C LEU A 171 -0.76 -4.06 -0.31
N PHE A 172 -0.56 -2.95 -1.00
CA PHE A 172 -0.94 -1.62 -0.54
C PHE A 172 -2.07 -1.05 -1.40
N PHE A 173 -3.27 -1.00 -0.84
CA PHE A 173 -4.47 -0.58 -1.56
C PHE A 173 -4.80 0.88 -1.25
N GLU A 174 -4.82 1.72 -2.28
CA GLU A 174 -4.97 3.18 -2.15
C GLU A 174 -6.41 3.61 -2.44
N PRO A 175 -7.19 4.14 -1.47
CA PRO A 175 -8.57 4.53 -1.71
C PRO A 175 -8.68 5.65 -2.73
N LYS A 176 -9.07 5.32 -3.96
CA LYS A 176 -8.95 6.24 -5.10
C LYS A 176 -9.85 7.46 -4.99
N MET A 177 -10.99 7.32 -4.30
CA MET A 177 -11.89 8.43 -3.96
C MET A 177 -11.21 9.51 -3.11
N LEU A 178 -10.20 9.11 -2.32
CA LEU A 178 -9.49 10.01 -1.39
C LEU A 178 -8.31 10.73 -2.03
N TYR A 179 -7.86 10.33 -3.23
CA TYR A 179 -6.64 10.88 -3.85
C TYR A 179 -6.57 12.40 -3.87
N ARG A 180 -7.71 13.06 -4.14
CA ARG A 180 -7.82 14.52 -4.26
C ARG A 180 -8.74 15.15 -3.23
N THR A 181 -9.58 14.37 -2.55
CA THR A 181 -10.59 14.87 -1.61
C THR A 181 -10.05 14.98 -0.19
N ALA A 182 -9.20 14.04 0.24
CA ALA A 182 -8.57 14.07 1.56
C ALA A 182 -7.29 14.92 1.48
N VAL A 183 -7.17 15.91 2.38
CA VAL A 183 -6.00 16.79 2.49
C VAL A 183 -5.65 16.97 3.96
N GLU A 184 -4.40 16.72 4.33
CA GLU A 184 -3.91 16.78 5.71
C GLU A 184 -2.53 17.46 5.78
N GLU A 185 -2.12 17.86 6.98
CA GLU A 185 -0.76 18.28 7.27
C GLU A 185 0.14 17.05 7.46
N VAL A 186 0.86 16.66 6.40
CA VAL A 186 1.68 15.45 6.38
C VAL A 186 3.13 15.81 6.74
N PRO A 187 3.78 15.11 7.69
CA PRO A 187 5.21 15.32 7.97
C PRO A 187 6.03 15.16 6.68
N SER A 188 6.87 16.14 6.34
CA SER A 188 7.65 16.09 5.09
C SER A 188 8.79 15.08 5.15
N GLY A 189 9.36 14.85 6.34
CA GLY A 189 10.45 13.90 6.57
C GLY A 189 9.99 12.44 6.59
N ASP A 190 10.95 11.54 6.72
CA ASP A 190 10.71 10.10 6.85
C ASP A 190 10.00 9.74 8.16
N TYR A 191 9.00 8.86 8.09
CA TYR A 191 8.35 8.24 9.24
C TYR A 191 7.62 6.96 8.81
N GLN A 192 7.33 6.11 9.79
CA GLN A 192 6.62 4.86 9.61
C GLN A 192 5.43 4.77 10.55
N LEU A 193 4.45 3.95 10.17
CA LEU A 193 3.33 3.57 11.01
C LEU A 193 3.35 2.05 11.11
N GLU A 194 3.15 1.54 12.32
CA GLU A 194 3.22 0.11 12.60
C GLU A 194 2.19 -0.67 11.75
N LEU A 195 2.66 -1.67 11.01
CA LEU A 195 1.78 -2.60 10.30
C LEU A 195 1.08 -3.53 11.30
N CYS A 196 -0.04 -4.13 10.89
CA CYS A 196 -0.84 -5.04 11.73
C CYS A 196 -1.36 -4.41 13.03
N LYS A 197 -1.49 -3.08 13.06
CA LYS A 197 -2.02 -2.33 14.20
C LYS A 197 -3.17 -1.42 13.79
N ALA A 198 -4.34 -1.69 14.37
CA ALA A 198 -5.49 -0.80 14.24
C ALA A 198 -5.25 0.51 15.01
N ASP A 199 -5.89 1.58 14.53
CA ASP A 199 -5.79 2.90 15.14
C ASP A 199 -7.17 3.34 15.66
N VAL A 200 -7.25 3.59 16.97
CA VAL A 200 -8.46 4.03 17.65
C VAL A 200 -8.59 5.53 17.48
N VAL A 201 -9.38 5.94 16.48
CA VAL A 201 -9.53 7.35 16.10
C VAL A 201 -10.42 8.17 17.04
N ARG A 202 -11.23 7.51 17.85
CA ARG A 202 -12.14 8.14 18.80
C ARG A 202 -12.32 7.23 20.00
N ASP A 203 -11.99 7.74 21.18
CA ASP A 203 -12.36 7.12 22.45
C ASP A 203 -13.84 7.40 22.73
N GLU A 204 -14.70 6.40 22.58
CA GLU A 204 -16.05 6.46 23.13
C GLU A 204 -16.09 5.68 24.45
N ARG A 205 -16.27 6.40 25.56
CA ARG A 205 -16.82 5.81 26.78
C ARG A 205 -18.31 5.61 26.53
N TYR A 206 -18.74 4.35 26.48
CA TYR A 206 -20.16 4.00 26.42
C TYR A 206 -20.85 4.46 27.71
N GLU A 207 -21.50 5.63 27.71
CA GLU A 207 -22.46 5.97 28.74
C GLU A 207 -23.77 5.24 28.43
N ASP A 208 -24.01 4.15 29.15
CA ASP A 208 -25.30 3.47 29.17
C ASP A 208 -26.38 4.45 29.65
N ARG A 209 -27.13 5.04 28.71
CA ARG A 209 -28.26 5.93 29.00
C ARG A 209 -29.52 5.20 29.48
N SER A 210 -29.44 3.89 29.77
CA SER A 210 -30.59 3.08 30.19
C SER A 210 -30.57 2.60 31.64
N SER A 211 -29.46 2.73 32.38
CA SER A 211 -29.42 2.26 33.77
C SER A 211 -29.46 3.39 34.80
N SER A 212 -30.68 3.69 35.25
CA SER A 212 -30.87 4.03 36.67
C SER A 212 -30.67 2.75 37.50
N ARG A 213 -29.42 2.25 37.62
CA ARG A 213 -28.89 1.38 38.70
C ARG A 213 -27.62 0.61 38.27
N ILE A 214 -26.56 0.83 39.07
CA ILE A 214 -25.35 0.01 39.32
C ILE A 214 -24.24 0.10 38.25
N PRO A 215 -23.02 0.54 38.64
CA PRO A 215 -21.88 0.60 37.73
C PRO A 215 -21.40 -0.83 37.42
N ARG A 216 -21.53 -1.26 36.16
CA ARG A 216 -20.80 -2.44 35.66
C ARG A 216 -19.48 -1.98 35.07
N GLY A 217 -18.40 -2.64 35.49
CA GLY A 217 -17.03 -2.32 35.10
C GLY A 217 -16.82 -2.29 33.59
N ALA A 218 -15.90 -1.43 33.17
CA ALA A 218 -15.54 -1.15 31.79
C ALA A 218 -15.24 -2.44 31.01
N GLY A 219 -16.17 -2.81 30.12
CA GLY A 219 -15.92 -3.76 29.04
C GLY A 219 -15.33 -3.01 27.85
N ASP A 220 -14.04 -3.22 27.61
CA ASP A 220 -13.26 -2.67 26.50
C ASP A 220 -13.77 -3.26 25.17
N LEU A 221 -14.78 -2.62 24.56
CA LEU A 221 -15.32 -3.00 23.26
C LEU A 221 -14.33 -2.55 22.16
N ARG A 222 -13.31 -3.36 21.92
CA ARG A 222 -12.34 -3.15 20.84
C ARG A 222 -12.99 -3.47 19.50
N ILE A 223 -13.37 -2.46 18.74
CA ILE A 223 -13.64 -2.62 17.31
C ILE A 223 -12.28 -2.93 16.64
N ARG A 224 -12.12 -4.18 16.18
CA ARG A 224 -11.00 -4.62 15.34
C ARG A 224 -11.48 -4.69 13.89
N CYS A 225 -10.85 -3.92 13.02
CA CYS A 225 -10.55 -4.26 11.63
C CYS A 225 -9.15 -3.70 11.34
#